data_AF-A0A9P8JSX3-F1
#
_entry.id   AF-A0A9P8JSX3-F1
#
_cell.length_a   1.000
_cell.length_b   1.000
_cell.length_c   1.000
_cell.angle_alpha   90.00
_cell.angle_beta   90.00
_cell.angle_gamma   90.00
#
_symmetry.space_group_name_H-M   'P 1'
#
loop_
_entity.id
_entity.type
_entity.pdbx_description
1 polymer ?
#
loop_
_entity_poly.entity_id
_entity_poly.type
_entity_poly.pdbx_seq_one_letter_code
_entity_poly.pdbx_strand_id
1 'polypeptide(L)'
;MPSLGGSRGVSLSSFNLLYSPMITTRVFELEDIRVVPFKVFVAWLYTGRIAYESSGSGASSYDDMEKLDIALQEETPYEREEEEDDGGKHNGEDNLPHFDNLSRFDEVSPLTWTYSILGALFVLSDRLDAAKFKRQVLDAMIERKLEGIIPTNSAVLYAYANTTRKCPLRRLLVHIAAYETSYKASYITWNHLPVEYLTAVMVTMGRRLPVQQCTPCLKTALSDNGIASEDLDDVHEKEDLPPYKRDRCFYHEHRDEEETKACREIRENQSVSE
;
A
#
# COMPACT_ATOMS: atom_id res chain seq x y z
N MET A 1 -60.19 -62.01 19.00
CA MET A 1 -58.99 -62.76 18.58
C MET A 1 -58.69 -62.41 17.13
N PRO A 2 -57.43 -62.26 16.70
CA PRO A 2 -56.25 -61.66 17.35
C PRO A 2 -55.63 -60.53 16.45
N SER A 3 -54.98 -59.51 17.03
CA SER A 3 -53.52 -59.19 17.05
C SER A 3 -52.85 -59.15 15.65
N LEU A 4 -51.97 -58.23 15.25
CA LEU A 4 -50.84 -57.50 15.84
C LEU A 4 -50.73 -56.16 15.05
N GLY A 5 -50.24 -55.02 15.53
CA GLY A 5 -49.04 -54.75 16.32
C GLY A 5 -48.29 -53.62 15.59
N GLY A 6 -47.94 -52.54 16.30
CA GLY A 6 -47.20 -51.43 15.67
C GLY A 6 -47.20 -50.11 16.43
N SER A 7 -46.94 -50.14 17.74
CA SER A 7 -46.63 -48.93 18.52
C SER A 7 -45.30 -48.35 18.05
N ARG A 8 -45.31 -47.17 17.42
CA ARG A 8 -44.12 -46.30 17.34
C ARG A 8 -44.23 -45.26 18.44
N GLY A 9 -43.56 -45.56 19.56
CA GLY A 9 -43.32 -44.62 20.63
C GLY A 9 -42.46 -43.46 20.13
N VAL A 10 -42.87 -42.24 20.45
CA VAL A 10 -42.02 -41.06 20.37
C VAL A 10 -41.06 -41.16 21.56
N SER A 11 -39.84 -41.64 21.28
CA SER A 11 -38.73 -41.60 22.23
C SER A 11 -38.18 -40.18 22.24
N LEU A 12 -38.55 -39.41 23.27
CA LEU A 12 -37.81 -38.22 23.68
C LEU A 12 -36.49 -38.67 24.30
N SER A 13 -35.54 -39.04 23.44
CA SER A 13 -34.18 -39.35 23.83
C SER A 13 -33.22 -38.41 23.11
N SER A 14 -32.63 -37.53 23.90
CA SER A 14 -31.26 -37.03 23.71
C SER A 14 -31.07 -35.82 22.79
N PHE A 15 -31.63 -34.66 23.17
CA PHE A 15 -30.92 -33.39 22.95
C PHE A 15 -29.76 -33.32 23.94
N ASN A 16 -28.69 -34.06 23.67
CA ASN A 16 -27.39 -33.75 24.24
C ASN A 16 -26.89 -32.50 23.53
N LEU A 17 -27.26 -31.33 24.07
CA LEU A 17 -26.41 -30.14 23.99
C LEU A 17 -25.10 -30.50 24.68
N LEU A 18 -24.23 -31.19 23.93
CA LEU A 18 -22.82 -31.20 24.24
C LEU A 18 -22.36 -29.76 24.07
N TYR A 19 -22.41 -29.06 25.20
CA TYR A 19 -21.51 -27.98 25.55
C TYR A 19 -20.13 -28.34 24.99
N SER A 20 -19.80 -27.78 23.83
CA SER A 20 -18.43 -27.82 23.35
C SER A 20 -17.64 -27.03 24.38
N PRO A 21 -16.64 -27.61 25.05
CA PRO A 21 -15.83 -26.86 25.98
C PRO A 21 -15.23 -25.70 25.19
N MET A 22 -15.37 -24.47 25.71
CA MET A 22 -14.60 -23.32 25.24
C MET A 22 -13.15 -23.79 25.08
N ILE A 23 -12.69 -23.87 23.83
CA ILE A 23 -11.32 -24.20 23.54
C ILE A 23 -10.51 -23.02 24.07
N THR A 24 -9.93 -23.18 25.25
CA THR A 24 -9.03 -22.21 25.88
C THR A 24 -7.66 -22.31 25.22
N THR A 25 -7.57 -22.20 23.90
CA THR A 25 -6.29 -21.96 23.24
C THR A 25 -5.99 -20.47 23.39
N ARG A 26 -5.18 -20.12 24.39
CA ARG A 26 -4.65 -18.76 24.59
C ARG A 26 -3.57 -18.39 23.56
N VAL A 27 -3.33 -19.25 22.59
CA VAL A 27 -2.31 -19.11 21.53
C VAL A 27 -3.04 -19.16 20.21
N PHE A 28 -2.81 -18.15 19.38
CA PHE A 28 -3.31 -18.06 18.01
C PHE A 28 -2.09 -17.98 17.09
N GLU A 29 -1.96 -18.96 16.20
CA GLU A 29 -0.89 -18.97 15.20
C GLU A 29 -1.35 -18.20 13.95
N LEU A 30 -0.45 -17.36 13.44
CA LEU A 30 -0.66 -16.54 12.24
C LEU A 30 0.45 -16.89 11.25
N GLU A 31 0.23 -17.94 10.45
CA GLU A 31 1.28 -18.65 9.68
C GLU A 31 1.98 -17.81 8.61
N ASP A 32 1.37 -16.72 8.16
CA ASP A 32 1.78 -15.89 7.04
C ASP A 32 1.92 -14.41 7.43
N ILE A 33 2.05 -14.14 8.73
CA ILE A 33 2.29 -12.80 9.24
C ILE A 33 3.72 -12.71 9.77
N ARG A 34 4.51 -11.83 9.16
CA ARG A 34 5.87 -11.53 9.61
C ARG A 34 5.84 -10.86 10.99
N VAL A 35 6.79 -11.25 11.85
CA VAL A 35 6.85 -10.81 13.26
C VAL A 35 6.98 -9.29 13.39
N VAL A 36 7.84 -8.65 12.59
CA VAL A 36 8.09 -7.20 12.71
C VAL A 36 6.86 -6.37 12.33
N PRO A 37 6.21 -6.56 11.16
CA PRO A 37 4.93 -5.90 10.86
C PRO A 37 3.86 -6.12 11.93
N PHE A 38 3.76 -7.34 12.48
CA PHE A 38 2.81 -7.63 13.55
C PHE A 38 3.10 -6.86 14.85
N LYS A 39 4.38 -6.75 15.24
CA LYS A 39 4.78 -5.93 16.39
C LYS A 39 4.38 -4.46 16.22
N VAL A 40 4.63 -3.89 15.04
CA VAL A 40 4.19 -2.52 14.72
C VAL A 40 2.67 -2.40 14.84
N PHE A 41 1.92 -3.37 14.30
CA PHE A 41 0.47 -3.38 14.40
C PHE A 41 -0.02 -3.46 15.85
N VAL A 42 0.60 -4.32 16.68
CA VAL A 42 0.27 -4.41 18.11
C VAL A 42 0.59 -3.10 18.82
N ALA A 43 1.76 -2.50 18.59
CA ALA A 43 2.11 -1.19 19.16
C ALA A 43 1.08 -0.11 18.76
N TRP A 44 0.62 -0.15 17.51
CA TRP A 44 -0.44 0.73 17.03
C TRP A 44 -1.78 0.51 17.74
N LEU A 45 -2.17 -0.73 18.05
CA LEU A 45 -3.40 -0.99 18.81
C LEU A 45 -3.39 -0.32 20.18
N TYR A 46 -2.22 -0.22 20.83
CA TYR A 46 -2.09 0.40 22.16
C TYR A 46 -1.92 1.91 22.10
N THR A 47 -1.23 2.44 21.09
CA THR A 47 -0.82 3.86 21.05
C THR A 47 -1.62 4.70 20.05
N GLY A 48 -2.27 4.06 19.08
CA GLY A 48 -2.90 4.70 17.92
C GLY A 48 -1.90 5.33 16.93
N ARG A 49 -0.60 5.07 17.09
CA ARG A 49 0.49 5.62 16.27
C ARG A 49 1.31 4.49 15.65
N ILE A 50 1.81 4.72 14.44
CA ILE A 50 2.72 3.77 13.78
C ILE A 50 4.11 3.98 14.37
N ALA A 51 4.56 3.02 15.18
CA ALA A 51 5.87 3.02 15.81
C ALA A 51 6.38 1.57 15.96
N TYR A 52 7.69 1.40 16.03
CA TYR A 52 8.34 0.13 16.31
C TYR A 52 9.08 0.21 17.63
N GLU A 53 8.89 -0.79 18.49
CA GLU A 53 9.62 -0.92 19.75
C GLU A 53 10.34 -2.28 19.75
N SER A 54 11.68 -2.24 19.84
CA SER A 54 12.49 -3.47 19.96
C SER A 54 12.17 -4.17 21.28
N SER A 55 11.96 -5.49 21.22
CA SER A 55 11.47 -6.28 22.35
C SER A 55 12.58 -6.86 23.23
N GLY A 56 13.86 -6.53 23.01
CA GLY A 56 14.98 -7.23 23.65
C GLY A 56 16.22 -6.37 23.94
N SER A 57 16.92 -6.71 25.02
CA SER A 57 18.08 -6.01 25.57
C SER A 57 19.38 -6.18 24.77
N GLY A 58 19.32 -6.31 23.43
CA GLY A 58 20.52 -6.55 22.63
C GLY A 58 20.40 -6.45 21.10
N ALA A 59 19.20 -6.44 20.53
CA ALA A 59 18.99 -6.16 19.10
C ALA A 59 18.46 -4.73 18.92
N SER A 60 19.12 -3.93 18.08
CA SER A 60 18.66 -2.57 17.80
C SER A 60 17.38 -2.61 16.95
N SER A 61 16.50 -1.62 17.12
CA SER A 61 15.30 -1.45 16.28
C SER A 61 15.64 -1.37 14.79
N TYR A 62 16.81 -0.80 14.47
CA TYR A 62 17.38 -0.76 13.13
C TYR A 62 17.64 -2.15 12.55
N ASP A 63 18.30 -3.05 13.29
CA ASP A 63 18.68 -4.40 12.81
C ASP A 63 17.44 -5.26 12.46
N ASP A 64 16.36 -5.14 13.25
CA ASP A 64 15.10 -5.82 12.95
C ASP A 64 14.44 -5.30 11.66
N MET A 65 14.47 -3.99 11.45
CA MET A 65 13.86 -3.33 10.28
C MET A 65 14.70 -3.56 9.01
N GLU A 66 16.03 -3.57 9.14
CA GLU A 66 16.95 -3.89 8.05
C GLU A 66 16.78 -5.35 7.59
N LYS A 67 16.70 -6.30 8.53
CA LYS A 67 16.40 -7.70 8.21
C LYS A 67 15.04 -7.86 7.53
N LEU A 68 14.03 -7.12 8.00
CA LEU A 68 12.72 -7.12 7.36
C LEU A 68 12.82 -6.60 5.92
N ASP A 69 13.49 -5.47 5.70
CA ASP A 69 13.65 -4.85 4.39
C ASP A 69 14.38 -5.77 3.42
N ILE A 70 15.50 -6.36 3.84
CA ILE A 70 16.25 -7.36 3.05
C ILE A 70 15.34 -8.54 2.69
N ALA A 71 14.64 -9.11 3.68
CA ALA A 71 13.76 -10.26 3.44
C ALA A 71 12.55 -9.92 2.54
N LEU A 72 12.11 -8.66 2.48
CA LEU A 72 11.07 -8.21 1.54
C LEU A 72 11.65 -8.04 0.12
N GLN A 73 12.88 -7.56 0.01
CA GLN A 73 13.57 -7.43 -1.29
C GLN A 73 13.94 -8.79 -1.89
N GLU A 74 14.34 -9.77 -1.07
CA GLU A 74 14.69 -11.13 -1.51
C GLU A 74 13.49 -11.94 -2.03
N GLU A 75 12.28 -11.69 -1.54
CA GLU A 75 11.05 -12.34 -2.06
C GLU A 75 10.69 -11.90 -3.48
N THR A 76 11.15 -10.71 -3.87
CA THR A 76 10.92 -10.14 -5.18
C THR A 76 12.26 -9.74 -5.81
N PRO A 77 13.11 -10.73 -6.14
CA PRO A 77 14.47 -10.45 -6.57
C PRO A 77 14.41 -9.70 -7.90
N TYR A 78 14.83 -8.44 -7.86
CA TYR A 78 15.23 -7.69 -9.02
C TYR A 78 16.72 -7.96 -9.24
N GLU A 79 17.05 -8.79 -10.22
CA GLU A 79 18.41 -8.90 -10.71
C GLU A 79 18.75 -7.57 -11.40
N ARG A 80 19.38 -6.65 -10.66
CA ARG A 80 20.05 -5.51 -11.28
C ARG A 80 21.21 -6.10 -12.06
N GLU A 81 21.08 -6.24 -13.37
CA GLU A 81 22.25 -6.35 -14.23
C GLU A 81 23.12 -5.13 -13.90
N GLU A 82 24.29 -5.37 -13.29
CA GLU A 82 25.24 -4.31 -12.99
C GLU A 82 25.56 -3.62 -14.31
N GLU A 83 25.02 -2.41 -14.50
CA GLU A 83 25.45 -1.57 -15.63
C GLU A 83 26.96 -1.42 -15.47
N GLU A 84 27.73 -1.98 -16.42
CA GLU A 84 29.17 -1.78 -16.48
C GLU A 84 29.42 -0.27 -16.44
N ASP A 85 30.07 0.17 -15.36
CA ASP A 85 30.42 1.56 -15.08
C ASP A 85 31.32 2.11 -16.20
N ASP A 86 30.70 2.68 -17.25
CA ASP A 86 31.40 3.45 -18.28
C ASP A 86 31.79 4.82 -17.72
N GLY A 87 32.75 4.82 -16.78
CA GLY A 87 33.78 5.85 -16.52
C GLY A 87 33.40 7.34 -16.57
N GLY A 88 32.12 7.68 -16.51
CA GLY A 88 31.59 9.00 -16.80
C GLY A 88 31.62 9.84 -15.55
N LYS A 89 32.70 10.62 -15.36
CA LYS A 89 32.79 11.66 -14.34
C LYS A 89 31.65 12.67 -14.49
N HIS A 90 30.53 12.43 -13.83
CA HIS A 90 29.51 13.43 -13.58
C HIS A 90 29.80 14.14 -12.26
N ASN A 91 30.50 15.27 -12.37
CA ASN A 91 30.58 16.26 -11.30
C ASN A 91 29.19 16.91 -11.16
N GLY A 92 28.44 16.57 -10.11
CA GLY A 92 27.13 17.16 -9.82
C GLY A 92 26.43 16.46 -8.66
N GLU A 93 26.98 16.57 -7.45
CA GLU A 93 26.49 15.87 -6.24
C GLU A 93 25.16 16.40 -5.65
N ASP A 94 24.47 17.37 -6.26
CA ASP A 94 23.38 18.08 -5.56
C ASP A 94 21.95 17.76 -6.01
N ASN A 95 21.67 16.74 -6.83
CA ASN A 95 20.29 16.41 -7.27
C ASN A 95 20.02 14.92 -7.53
N LEU A 96 20.66 13.99 -6.79
CA LEU A 96 20.21 12.60 -6.82
C LEU A 96 18.93 12.46 -5.99
N PRO A 97 17.88 11.78 -6.50
CA PRO A 97 16.68 11.51 -5.72
C PRO A 97 17.06 10.80 -4.41
N HIS A 98 16.43 11.21 -3.31
CA HIS A 98 16.66 10.60 -2.02
C HIS A 98 16.33 9.11 -2.11
N PHE A 99 17.34 8.27 -1.90
CA PHE A 99 17.19 6.82 -2.04
C PHE A 99 16.27 6.28 -0.94
N ASP A 100 15.28 5.48 -1.34
CA ASP A 100 14.39 4.73 -0.43
C ASP A 100 15.19 3.66 0.32
N ASN A 101 15.78 4.04 1.46
CA ASN A 101 16.57 3.18 2.33
C ASN A 101 16.39 3.57 3.81
N LEU A 102 16.99 2.78 4.71
CA LEU A 102 16.89 2.95 6.16
C LEU A 102 17.97 3.87 6.77
N SER A 103 18.76 4.61 5.98
CA SER A 103 19.86 5.43 6.52
C SER A 103 19.43 6.50 7.53
N ARG A 104 18.17 6.96 7.45
CA ARG A 104 17.56 7.94 8.35
C ARG A 104 16.53 7.32 9.30
N PHE A 105 16.60 6.01 9.52
CA PHE A 105 15.62 5.27 10.30
C PHE A 105 15.40 5.88 11.69
N ASP A 106 14.12 6.06 12.01
CA ASP A 106 13.59 6.46 13.30
C ASP A 106 12.40 5.54 13.63
N GLU A 107 12.45 4.95 14.82
CA GLU A 107 11.49 3.96 15.29
C GLU A 107 10.08 4.52 15.55
N VAL A 108 9.94 5.82 15.76
CA VAL A 108 8.64 6.48 15.96
C VAL A 108 8.18 7.30 14.75
N SER A 109 8.97 7.31 13.67
CA SER A 109 8.65 8.07 12.46
C SER A 109 8.54 7.14 11.23
N PRO A 110 7.32 6.74 10.83
CA PRO A 110 7.12 5.90 9.64
C PRO A 110 7.56 6.60 8.35
N LEU A 111 7.75 7.92 8.36
CA LEU A 111 8.33 8.69 7.27
C LEU A 111 9.79 8.35 7.00
N THR A 112 10.44 7.59 7.87
CA THR A 112 11.82 7.13 7.69
C THR A 112 11.92 5.67 7.22
N TRP A 113 10.80 4.95 7.13
CA TRP A 113 10.76 3.53 6.79
C TRP A 113 10.58 3.32 5.29
N THR A 114 11.18 2.27 4.71
CA THR A 114 11.13 2.05 3.26
C THR A 114 9.71 1.81 2.74
N TYR A 115 9.49 2.06 1.45
CA TYR A 115 8.21 1.74 0.82
C TYR A 115 7.88 0.25 0.87
N SER A 116 8.88 -0.64 0.86
CA SER A 116 8.70 -2.08 1.04
C SER A 116 8.09 -2.40 2.40
N ILE A 117 8.64 -1.83 3.48
CA ILE A 117 8.13 -2.02 4.83
C ILE A 117 6.72 -1.44 4.97
N LEU A 118 6.48 -0.21 4.48
CA LEU A 118 5.15 0.39 4.48
C LEU A 118 4.15 -0.46 3.66
N GLY A 119 4.57 -1.02 2.53
CA GLY A 119 3.78 -1.97 1.75
C GLY A 119 3.42 -3.24 2.53
N ALA A 120 4.35 -3.80 3.30
CA ALA A 120 4.09 -4.94 4.19
C ALA A 120 3.09 -4.61 5.31
N LEU A 121 3.18 -3.41 5.89
CA LEU A 121 2.21 -2.93 6.88
C LEU A 121 0.83 -2.73 6.25
N PHE A 122 0.77 -2.22 5.02
CA PHE A 122 -0.48 -2.10 4.29
C PHE A 122 -1.13 -3.47 4.07
N VAL A 123 -0.38 -4.45 3.55
CA VAL A 123 -0.88 -5.82 3.31
C VAL A 123 -1.40 -6.44 4.61
N LEU A 124 -0.64 -6.30 5.70
CA LEU A 124 -1.07 -6.76 7.02
C LEU A 124 -2.37 -6.07 7.47
N SER A 125 -2.47 -4.76 7.28
CA SER A 125 -3.65 -3.98 7.67
C SER A 125 -4.91 -4.40 6.90
N ASP A 126 -4.76 -4.75 5.63
CA ASP A 126 -5.85 -5.22 4.77
C ASP A 126 -6.33 -6.60 5.22
N ARG A 127 -5.39 -7.50 5.51
CA ARG A 127 -5.66 -8.84 6.04
C ARG A 127 -6.41 -8.81 7.38
N LEU A 128 -6.04 -7.88 8.26
CA LEU A 128 -6.62 -7.74 9.60
C LEU A 128 -7.87 -6.84 9.64
N ASP A 129 -8.36 -6.38 8.49
CA ASP A 129 -9.48 -5.42 8.35
C ASP A 129 -9.30 -4.15 9.22
N ALA A 130 -8.05 -3.67 9.32
CA ALA A 130 -7.67 -2.54 10.14
C ALA A 130 -7.69 -1.23 9.33
N ALA A 131 -8.89 -0.79 8.90
CA ALA A 131 -9.06 0.34 8.00
C ALA A 131 -8.34 1.64 8.45
N LYS A 132 -8.38 1.97 9.75
CA LYS A 132 -7.69 3.15 10.28
C LYS A 132 -6.16 3.05 10.17
N PHE A 133 -5.60 1.88 10.46
CA PHE A 133 -4.16 1.62 10.32
C PHE A 133 -3.76 1.68 8.85
N LYS A 134 -4.53 1.04 7.96
CA LYS A 134 -4.36 1.06 6.50
C LYS A 134 -4.26 2.47 5.95
N ARG A 135 -5.15 3.38 6.39
CA ARG A 135 -5.13 4.80 6.02
C ARG A 135 -3.86 5.51 6.48
N GLN A 136 -3.44 5.31 7.73
CA GLN A 136 -2.21 5.94 8.25
C GLN A 136 -0.95 5.46 7.51
N VAL A 137 -0.92 4.19 7.10
CA VAL A 137 0.19 3.67 6.28
C VAL A 137 0.24 4.33 4.90
N LEU A 138 -0.91 4.47 4.22
CA LEU A 138 -0.99 5.19 2.95
C LEU A 138 -0.57 6.66 3.10
N ASP A 139 -0.91 7.28 4.22
CA ASP A 139 -0.56 8.68 4.50
C ASP A 139 0.94 8.85 4.67
N ALA A 140 1.59 7.95 5.41
CA ALA A 140 3.05 7.94 5.53
C ALA A 140 3.72 7.74 4.15
N MET A 141 3.17 6.88 3.29
CA MET A 141 3.67 6.71 1.92
C MET A 141 3.51 7.97 1.06
N ILE A 142 2.36 8.66 1.16
CA ILE A 142 2.13 9.92 0.45
C ILE A 142 3.07 11.00 0.95
N GLU A 143 3.27 11.13 2.26
CA GLU A 143 4.15 12.12 2.86
C GLU A 143 5.61 11.90 2.47
N ARG A 144 6.10 10.65 2.51
CA ARG A 144 7.42 10.29 1.95
C ARG A 144 7.56 10.71 0.49
N LYS A 145 6.50 10.52 -0.29
CA LYS A 145 6.49 10.95 -1.70
C LYS A 145 6.61 12.47 -1.83
N LEU A 146 5.90 13.22 -0.97
CA LEU A 146 5.94 14.68 -0.96
C LEU A 146 7.32 15.21 -0.51
N GLU A 147 8.06 14.46 0.31
CA GLU A 147 9.48 14.71 0.65
C GLU A 147 10.46 14.37 -0.48
N GLY A 148 9.97 13.86 -1.61
CA GLY A 148 10.79 13.54 -2.78
C GLY A 148 11.31 12.11 -2.83
N ILE A 149 10.93 11.24 -1.88
CA ILE A 149 11.32 9.83 -1.86
C ILE A 149 10.39 9.03 -2.78
N ILE A 150 10.94 8.25 -3.71
CA ILE A 150 10.17 7.42 -4.65
C ILE A 150 10.22 5.93 -4.28
N PRO A 151 9.14 5.16 -4.54
CA PRO A 151 9.13 3.72 -4.31
C PRO A 151 10.19 2.98 -5.12
N THR A 152 10.81 1.97 -4.52
CA THR A 152 11.65 1.00 -5.24
C THR A 152 10.82 0.03 -6.09
N ASN A 153 11.48 -0.61 -7.06
CA ASN A 153 10.86 -1.68 -7.84
C ASN A 153 10.44 -2.87 -6.97
N SER A 154 11.22 -3.20 -5.92
CA SER A 154 10.86 -4.24 -4.95
C SER A 154 9.55 -3.91 -4.23
N ALA A 155 9.33 -2.65 -3.83
CA ALA A 155 8.06 -2.24 -3.22
C ALA A 155 6.87 -2.42 -4.19
N VAL A 156 7.06 -2.13 -5.48
CA VAL A 156 6.04 -2.35 -6.52
C VAL A 156 5.74 -3.84 -6.70
N LEU A 157 6.78 -4.66 -6.84
CA LEU A 157 6.65 -6.12 -6.99
C LEU A 157 5.93 -6.72 -5.78
N TYR A 158 6.35 -6.34 -4.56
CA TYR A 158 5.73 -6.83 -3.33
C TYR A 158 4.25 -6.47 -3.26
N ALA A 159 3.89 -5.21 -3.56
CA ALA A 159 2.49 -4.77 -3.57
C ALA A 159 1.65 -5.56 -4.59
N TYR A 160 2.20 -5.84 -5.77
CA TYR A 160 1.50 -6.58 -6.83
C TYR A 160 1.44 -8.09 -6.59
N ALA A 161 2.34 -8.66 -5.80
CA ALA A 161 2.27 -10.05 -5.37
C ALA A 161 1.22 -10.26 -4.25
N ASN A 162 1.02 -9.26 -3.39
CA ASN A 162 0.30 -9.44 -2.11
C ASN A 162 -1.04 -8.71 -1.99
N THR A 163 -1.51 -8.00 -3.02
CA THR A 163 -2.79 -7.26 -2.98
C THR A 163 -3.69 -7.63 -4.15
N THR A 164 -4.92 -7.09 -4.21
CA THR A 164 -5.83 -7.31 -5.35
C THR A 164 -5.75 -6.18 -6.38
N ARG A 165 -6.32 -6.38 -7.57
CA ARG A 165 -6.28 -5.40 -8.68
C ARG A 165 -6.88 -4.04 -8.32
N LYS A 166 -7.90 -4.00 -7.45
CA LYS A 166 -8.57 -2.75 -7.04
C LYS A 166 -7.96 -2.10 -5.79
N CYS A 167 -6.82 -2.59 -5.35
CA CYS A 167 -6.16 -2.12 -4.14
C CYS A 167 -5.69 -0.66 -4.26
N PRO A 168 -6.02 0.22 -3.28
CA PRO A 168 -5.57 1.61 -3.28
C PRO A 168 -4.04 1.78 -3.28
N LEU A 169 -3.30 0.85 -2.66
CA LEU A 169 -1.84 0.83 -2.68
C LEU A 169 -1.30 0.75 -4.10
N ARG A 170 -1.83 -0.17 -4.93
CA ARG A 170 -1.41 -0.30 -6.33
C ARG A 170 -1.69 0.98 -7.10
N ARG A 171 -2.86 1.61 -6.86
CA ARG A 171 -3.25 2.87 -7.50
C ARG A 171 -2.32 4.01 -7.12
N LEU A 172 -1.95 4.11 -5.84
CA LEU A 172 -0.96 5.10 -5.36
C LEU A 172 0.39 4.93 -6.05
N LEU A 173 0.93 3.71 -6.09
CA LEU A 173 2.22 3.43 -6.73
C LEU A 173 2.21 3.77 -8.23
N VAL A 174 1.12 3.44 -8.93
CA VAL A 174 0.93 3.83 -10.34
C VAL A 174 0.93 5.34 -10.51
N HIS A 175 0.21 6.09 -9.67
CA HIS A 175 0.19 7.55 -9.75
C HIS A 175 1.57 8.15 -9.47
N ILE A 176 2.32 7.62 -8.49
CA ILE A 176 3.68 8.09 -8.22
C ILE A 176 4.57 7.92 -9.45
N ALA A 177 4.61 6.73 -10.06
CA ALA A 177 5.44 6.52 -11.24
C ALA A 177 4.96 7.31 -12.47
N ALA A 178 3.65 7.40 -12.67
CA ALA A 178 3.07 8.13 -13.79
C ALA A 178 3.46 9.61 -13.75
N TYR A 179 3.56 10.24 -12.57
CA TYR A 179 3.85 11.67 -12.42
C TYR A 179 5.32 12.02 -12.19
N GLU A 180 6.13 11.11 -11.67
CA GLU A 180 7.52 11.41 -11.27
C GLU A 180 8.57 10.80 -12.20
N THR A 181 8.25 9.72 -12.91
CA THR A 181 9.28 9.01 -13.66
C THR A 181 9.58 9.68 -14.99
N SER A 182 10.88 9.97 -15.22
CA SER A 182 11.41 10.29 -16.53
C SER A 182 11.63 9.00 -17.32
N TYR A 183 10.84 8.78 -18.38
CA TYR A 183 10.91 7.58 -19.23
C TYR A 183 12.13 7.54 -20.15
N LYS A 184 13.21 8.26 -19.80
CA LYS A 184 14.53 8.08 -20.39
C LYS A 184 15.28 6.88 -19.80
N ALA A 185 14.74 6.24 -18.77
CA ALA A 185 15.31 5.05 -18.15
C ALA A 185 15.38 3.88 -19.15
N SER A 186 16.44 3.08 -19.02
CA SER A 186 16.67 1.89 -19.86
C SER A 186 15.50 0.91 -19.77
N TYR A 187 15.24 0.16 -20.85
CA TYR A 187 14.21 -0.88 -20.87
C TYR A 187 14.43 -1.96 -19.78
N ILE A 188 15.69 -2.15 -19.37
CA ILE A 188 16.11 -3.08 -18.29
C ILE A 188 15.43 -2.70 -16.97
N THR A 189 15.25 -1.41 -16.70
CA THR A 189 14.60 -0.89 -15.49
C THR A 189 13.11 -1.23 -15.42
N TRP A 190 12.46 -1.53 -16.54
CA TRP A 190 11.01 -1.74 -16.60
C TRP A 190 10.60 -3.18 -16.86
N ASN A 191 11.42 -3.96 -17.57
CA ASN A 191 11.04 -5.28 -18.08
C ASN A 191 10.68 -6.31 -17.01
N HIS A 192 11.14 -6.14 -15.77
CA HIS A 192 10.87 -7.04 -14.65
C HIS A 192 9.63 -6.64 -13.84
N LEU A 193 9.05 -5.46 -14.08
CA LEU A 193 7.86 -5.00 -13.36
C LEU A 193 6.59 -5.68 -13.90
N PRO A 194 5.52 -5.79 -13.07
CA PRO A 194 4.29 -6.48 -13.48
C PRO A 194 3.67 -5.83 -14.72
N VAL A 195 3.23 -6.66 -15.68
CA VAL A 195 2.61 -6.15 -16.92
C VAL A 195 1.39 -5.29 -16.63
N GLU A 196 0.59 -5.66 -15.62
CA GLU A 196 -0.57 -4.85 -15.23
C GLU A 196 -0.15 -3.48 -14.65
N TYR A 197 0.97 -3.43 -13.92
CA TYR A 197 1.51 -2.17 -13.39
C TYR A 197 1.95 -1.26 -14.54
N LEU A 198 2.77 -1.78 -15.45
CA LEU A 198 3.27 -1.02 -16.61
C LEU A 198 2.11 -0.50 -17.48
N THR A 199 1.11 -1.36 -17.74
CA THR A 199 -0.08 -0.97 -18.49
C THR A 199 -0.85 0.15 -17.77
N ALA A 200 -1.05 0.03 -16.46
CA ALA A 200 -1.74 1.04 -15.67
C ALA A 200 -0.98 2.37 -15.65
N VAL A 201 0.35 2.35 -15.55
CA VAL A 201 1.21 3.54 -15.64
C VAL A 201 1.06 4.20 -17.02
N MET A 202 1.17 3.44 -18.11
CA MET A 202 1.02 3.95 -19.48
C MET A 202 -0.36 4.58 -19.70
N VAL A 203 -1.43 3.90 -19.26
CA VAL A 203 -2.80 4.43 -19.36
C VAL A 203 -2.93 5.71 -18.55
N THR A 204 -2.45 5.73 -17.30
CA THR A 204 -2.49 6.93 -16.44
C THR A 204 -1.78 8.09 -17.11
N MET A 205 -0.58 7.87 -17.66
CA MET A 205 0.15 8.90 -18.39
C MET A 205 -0.60 9.42 -19.62
N GLY A 206 -1.22 8.53 -20.40
CA GLY A 206 -2.01 8.92 -21.56
C GLY A 206 -3.23 9.77 -21.21
N ARG A 207 -3.73 9.64 -19.97
CA ARG A 207 -4.87 10.40 -19.44
C ARG A 207 -4.47 11.73 -18.80
N ARG A 208 -3.19 11.91 -18.44
CA ARG A 208 -2.69 13.16 -17.84
C ARG A 208 -2.86 14.35 -18.77
N LEU A 209 -3.00 15.52 -18.17
CA LEU A 209 -3.00 16.79 -18.91
C LEU A 209 -1.60 17.04 -19.46
N PRO A 210 -1.41 17.15 -20.79
CA PRO A 210 -0.08 17.34 -21.35
C PRO A 210 0.40 18.75 -21.04
N VAL A 211 1.63 18.87 -20.54
CA VAL A 211 2.27 20.15 -20.18
C VAL A 211 2.28 21.16 -21.35
N GLN A 212 2.15 20.69 -22.60
CA GLN A 212 2.27 21.50 -23.82
C GLN A 212 1.08 21.40 -24.80
N GLN A 213 -0.05 20.77 -24.44
CA GLN A 213 -1.20 20.70 -25.37
C GLN A 213 -2.20 21.83 -25.12
N CYS A 214 -2.65 22.48 -26.19
CA CYS A 214 -3.74 23.44 -26.11
C CYS A 214 -5.08 22.74 -25.81
N THR A 215 -6.01 23.46 -25.16
CA THR A 215 -7.32 22.92 -24.77
C THR A 215 -8.09 22.23 -25.92
N PRO A 216 -8.08 22.73 -27.18
CA PRO A 216 -8.70 22.01 -28.29
C PRO A 216 -8.10 20.63 -28.57
N CYS A 217 -6.77 20.51 -28.62
CA CYS A 217 -6.09 19.23 -28.87
C CYS A 217 -6.38 18.20 -27.77
N LEU A 218 -6.41 18.64 -26.51
CA LEU A 218 -6.78 17.79 -25.39
C LEU A 218 -8.22 17.29 -25.53
N LYS A 219 -9.19 18.17 -25.83
CA LYS A 219 -10.60 17.77 -25.99
C LYS A 219 -10.77 16.76 -27.12
N THR A 220 -10.09 16.96 -28.24
CA THR A 220 -10.06 16.00 -29.35
C THR A 220 -9.47 14.68 -28.89
N ALA A 221 -8.32 14.68 -28.21
CA ALA A 221 -7.70 13.46 -27.70
C ALA A 221 -8.59 12.68 -26.72
N LEU A 222 -9.26 13.37 -25.79
CA LEU A 222 -10.20 12.74 -24.86
C LEU A 222 -11.39 12.11 -25.61
N SER A 223 -11.96 12.85 -26.58
CA SER A 223 -13.06 12.35 -27.41
C SER A 223 -12.66 11.14 -28.25
N ASP A 224 -11.51 11.20 -28.93
CA ASP A 224 -11.02 10.15 -29.83
C ASP A 224 -10.68 8.85 -29.08
N ASN A 225 -10.22 8.98 -27.83
CA ASN A 225 -9.95 7.84 -26.96
C ASN A 225 -11.19 7.35 -26.19
N GLY A 226 -12.37 7.95 -26.43
CA GLY A 226 -13.61 7.59 -25.75
C GLY A 226 -13.59 7.83 -24.24
N ILE A 227 -12.78 8.79 -23.78
CA ILE A 227 -12.63 9.13 -22.37
C ILE A 227 -13.67 10.19 -22.01
N ALA A 228 -14.74 9.81 -21.32
CA ALA A 228 -15.73 10.74 -20.81
C ALA A 228 -15.24 11.45 -19.53
N SER A 229 -15.77 12.63 -19.22
CA SER A 229 -15.45 13.35 -17.97
C SER A 229 -15.79 12.54 -16.71
N GLU A 230 -16.81 11.67 -16.81
CA GLU A 230 -17.26 10.79 -15.73
C GLU A 230 -16.27 9.64 -15.43
N ASP A 231 -15.41 9.27 -16.39
CA ASP A 231 -14.43 8.21 -16.21
C ASP A 231 -13.14 8.70 -15.53
N LEU A 232 -12.92 10.00 -15.42
CA LEU A 232 -11.66 10.65 -15.02
C LEU A 232 -11.59 11.00 -13.52
N ASP A 233 -11.92 10.07 -12.63
CA ASP A 233 -11.87 10.29 -11.18
C ASP A 233 -10.45 10.69 -10.67
N ASP A 234 -9.40 10.16 -11.29
CA ASP A 234 -7.99 10.41 -10.98
C ASP A 234 -7.32 11.54 -11.77
N VAL A 235 -8.01 12.20 -12.71
CA VAL A 235 -7.42 13.30 -13.50
C VAL A 235 -8.02 14.62 -13.05
N HIS A 236 -7.20 15.67 -13.03
CA HIS A 236 -7.66 17.03 -12.74
C HIS A 236 -7.95 17.76 -14.05
N GLU A 237 -9.10 18.45 -14.12
CA GLU A 237 -9.60 19.03 -15.37
C GLU A 237 -8.76 20.19 -15.92
N LYS A 238 -8.01 20.87 -15.05
CA LYS A 238 -7.36 22.16 -15.38
C LYS A 238 -5.85 22.17 -15.21
N GLU A 239 -5.31 21.27 -14.41
CA GLU A 239 -3.90 21.27 -14.00
C GLU A 239 -3.39 19.84 -13.97
N ASP A 240 -2.18 19.60 -14.46
CA ASP A 240 -1.55 18.27 -14.43
C ASP A 240 -1.00 17.97 -13.02
N LEU A 241 -1.91 17.73 -12.08
CA LEU A 241 -1.59 17.44 -10.69
C LEU A 241 -1.92 15.99 -10.32
N PRO A 242 -1.02 15.28 -9.63
CA PRO A 242 -1.30 13.94 -9.14
C PRO A 242 -2.37 13.96 -8.05
N PRO A 243 -3.23 12.93 -7.94
CA PRO A 243 -4.28 12.88 -6.92
C PRO A 243 -3.77 13.01 -5.49
N TYR A 244 -2.57 12.47 -5.19
CA TYR A 244 -1.98 12.56 -3.84
C TYR A 244 -1.58 13.99 -3.40
N LYS A 245 -1.47 14.94 -4.34
CA LYS A 245 -1.30 16.38 -4.02
C LYS A 245 -2.63 17.11 -3.85
N ARG A 246 -3.70 16.61 -4.48
CA ARG A 246 -5.03 17.24 -4.50
C ARG A 246 -5.91 16.77 -3.34
N ASP A 247 -6.07 15.46 -3.22
CA ASP A 247 -6.96 14.83 -2.23
C ASP A 247 -6.32 13.54 -1.75
N ARG A 248 -5.74 13.56 -0.55
CA ARG A 248 -5.17 12.35 0.05
C ARG A 248 -6.26 11.30 0.36
N CYS A 249 -7.54 11.69 0.52
CA CYS A 249 -8.62 10.74 0.81
C CYS A 249 -8.94 9.88 -0.40
N PHE A 250 -8.45 10.26 -1.58
CA PHE A 250 -8.62 9.52 -2.82
C PHE A 250 -8.19 8.04 -2.73
N TYR A 251 -7.20 7.72 -1.89
CA TYR A 251 -6.70 6.36 -1.71
C TYR A 251 -7.28 5.67 -0.48
N HIS A 252 -8.17 6.33 0.26
CA HIS A 252 -8.71 5.78 1.48
C HIS A 252 -9.99 5.01 1.20
N GLU A 253 -10.10 3.85 1.84
CA GLU A 253 -11.37 3.14 1.89
C GLU A 253 -12.20 3.66 3.06
N HIS A 254 -13.45 4.00 2.75
CA HIS A 254 -14.43 4.52 3.66
C HIS A 254 -15.69 3.67 3.57
N ARG A 255 -16.33 3.41 4.71
CA ARG A 255 -17.56 2.62 4.77
C ARG A 255 -18.76 3.40 4.23
N ASP A 256 -18.75 4.72 4.41
CA ASP A 256 -19.82 5.62 4.03
C ASP A 256 -19.31 7.05 3.75
N GLU A 257 -20.21 7.90 3.28
CA GLU A 257 -19.94 9.31 2.98
C GLU A 257 -19.63 10.12 4.25
N GLU A 258 -20.15 9.71 5.41
CA GLU A 258 -19.89 10.38 6.69
C GLU A 258 -18.44 10.18 7.13
N GLU A 259 -17.92 8.95 7.05
CA GLU A 259 -16.51 8.64 7.29
C GLU A 259 -15.60 9.36 6.29
N THR A 260 -16.05 9.48 5.04
CA THR A 260 -15.34 10.25 3.99
C THR A 260 -15.21 11.71 4.38
N LYS A 261 -16.32 12.32 4.79
CA LYS A 261 -16.36 13.73 5.21
C LYS A 261 -15.54 13.96 6.47
N ALA A 262 -15.68 13.11 7.48
CA ALA A 262 -14.91 13.19 8.71
C ALA A 262 -13.40 13.05 8.44
N CYS A 263 -13.00 12.16 7.53
CA CYS A 263 -11.60 12.00 7.16
C CYS A 263 -11.03 13.26 6.47
N ARG A 264 -11.84 13.93 5.64
CA ARG A 264 -11.45 15.22 5.02
C ARG A 264 -11.34 16.34 6.04
N GLU A 265 -12.31 16.48 6.94
CA GLU A 265 -12.34 17.52 7.98
C GLU A 265 -11.14 17.41 8.93
N ILE A 266 -10.75 16.19 9.34
CA ILE A 266 -9.55 15.99 10.19
C ILE A 266 -8.30 16.54 9.49
N ARG A 267 -8.20 16.40 8.17
CA ARG A 267 -7.03 16.79 7.38
C ARG A 267 -6.96 18.28 7.11
N GLU A 268 -8.09 18.88 6.76
CA GLU A 268 -8.18 20.33 6.62
C GLU A 268 -7.75 21.01 7.93
N ASN A 269 -8.22 20.49 9.08
CA ASN A 269 -7.81 20.99 10.39
C ASN A 269 -6.33 20.79 10.72
N GLN A 270 -5.71 19.68 10.27
CA GLN A 270 -4.27 19.44 10.44
C GLN A 270 -3.42 20.38 9.56
N SER A 271 -3.87 20.67 8.34
CA SER A 271 -3.18 21.56 7.39
C SER A 271 -3.24 23.06 7.74
N VAL A 272 -4.16 23.47 8.62
CA VAL A 272 -4.32 24.87 9.09
C VAL A 272 -3.49 25.15 10.35
N SER A 273 -2.95 24.10 10.98
CA SER A 273 -2.15 24.18 12.21
C SER A 273 -0.63 24.12 11.99
N GLU A 274 -0.16 24.12 10.74
CA GLU A 274 1.23 24.32 10.33
C GLU A 274 1.43 25.72 9.72
#